data_AF-A0A1U8BMM3-F1
#
_entry.id   AF-A0A1U8BMM3-F1
#
_cell.length_a   1.000
_cell.length_b   1.000
_cell.length_c   1.000
_cell.angle_alpha   90.00
_cell.angle_beta   90.00
_cell.angle_gamma   90.00
#
_symmetry.space_group_name_H-M   'P 1'
#
loop_
_entity.id
_entity.type
_entity.pdbx_description
1 polymer ?
#
loop_
_entity_poly.entity_id
_entity_poly.type
_entity_poly.pdbx_seq_one_letter_code
_entity_poly.pdbx_strand_id
1 'polypeptide(L)'
;MIFERRSMQSNLECFLDCTTPIVPSQFLPKTALMNLNRLWHPWDRETVEYFTLGDLWSCYGEWSAYGAGVPIILKNGETVIQYYVPYLSAIQIFTSHSSLNSFRAFREEVDARDGGIRDSLSDSCSEENENDKLWRWDGGSSEECGHDQENSWHLSDRLGHLCFEYFERSAPYGRVPLMDKINELAQKFPRLISLRSIDLSPASWMAVAWYPIYHIPTGRTVKDLSACFLTFHTLSSSFQEMEAKEDTGSAAHRKQKEGEEGIVLPPFGLATYKMHGSVWISDESGRDQERLLSLLSAADSWLKQLRVQHHDFNYFTGIRNR
;
A
#
# COMPACT_ATOMS: atom_id res chain seq x y z
N MET A 1 20.40 1.70 30.35
CA MET A 1 19.07 1.37 29.82
C MET A 1 19.11 -0.05 29.33
N ILE A 2 18.26 -0.90 29.90
CA ILE A 2 18.32 -2.35 29.79
C ILE A 2 17.76 -2.73 28.42
N PHE A 3 18.61 -3.24 27.54
CA PHE A 3 18.16 -4.01 26.38
C PHE A 3 17.51 -5.28 26.93
N GLU A 4 16.18 -5.26 27.06
CA GLU A 4 15.44 -6.49 27.32
C GLU A 4 15.69 -7.43 26.14
N ARG A 5 16.17 -8.61 26.51
CA ARG A 5 16.51 -9.73 25.65
C ARG A 5 15.28 -10.14 24.84
N ARG A 6 15.09 -9.58 23.63
CA ARG A 6 14.09 -10.05 22.67
C ARG A 6 14.47 -11.47 22.24
N SER A 7 13.75 -12.43 22.79
CA SER A 7 13.84 -13.84 22.45
C SER A 7 13.35 -14.08 21.01
N MET A 8 14.21 -14.65 20.17
CA MET A 8 13.89 -15.38 18.92
C MET A 8 13.06 -14.65 17.84
N GLN A 9 13.47 -13.46 17.41
CA GLN A 9 12.99 -12.89 16.13
C GLN A 9 14.12 -12.91 15.10
N SER A 10 13.80 -13.33 13.87
CA SER A 10 14.74 -13.24 12.76
C SER A 10 14.94 -11.78 12.34
N ASN A 11 16.02 -11.49 11.61
CA ASN A 11 16.23 -10.15 11.08
C ASN A 11 15.15 -9.77 10.04
N LEU A 12 14.58 -10.74 9.34
CA LEU A 12 13.42 -10.53 8.47
C LEU A 12 12.18 -10.09 9.26
N GLU A 13 11.84 -10.80 10.34
CA GLU A 13 10.72 -10.39 11.21
C GLU A 13 10.96 -9.01 11.80
N CYS A 14 12.21 -8.73 12.22
CA CYS A 14 12.58 -7.42 12.74
C CYS A 14 12.35 -6.32 11.70
N PHE A 15 12.71 -6.56 10.43
CA PHE A 15 12.44 -5.63 9.34
C PHE A 15 10.93 -5.38 9.15
N LEU A 16 10.13 -6.45 9.09
CA LEU A 16 8.67 -6.32 8.92
C LEU A 16 8.03 -5.55 10.07
N ASP A 17 8.41 -5.87 11.31
CA ASP A 17 7.89 -5.18 12.50
C ASP A 17 8.28 -3.69 12.51
N CYS A 18 9.52 -3.37 12.13
CA CYS A 18 10.04 -1.98 12.16
C CYS A 18 9.56 -1.12 10.98
N THR A 19 8.98 -1.72 9.95
CA THR A 19 8.48 -1.01 8.75
C THR A 19 6.95 -1.10 8.58
N THR A 20 6.27 -1.71 9.55
CA THR A 20 4.80 -1.76 9.60
C THR A 20 4.26 -0.51 10.28
N PRO A 21 3.48 0.33 9.58
CA PRO A 21 2.91 1.53 10.19
C PRO A 21 1.78 1.17 11.16
N ILE A 22 1.73 1.89 12.27
CA ILE A 22 0.66 1.86 13.26
C ILE A 22 -0.03 3.22 13.16
N VAL A 23 -1.26 3.22 12.65
CA VAL A 23 -2.00 4.44 12.29
C VAL A 23 -2.98 4.78 13.40
N PRO A 24 -3.10 6.06 13.82
CA PRO A 24 -4.14 6.49 14.75
C PRO A 24 -5.52 6.08 14.25
N SER A 25 -6.33 5.56 15.16
CA SER A 25 -7.63 5.03 14.81
C SER A 25 -8.77 5.96 15.20
N GLN A 26 -9.82 5.95 14.37
CA GLN A 26 -11.02 6.75 14.56
C GLN A 26 -12.23 5.84 14.44
N PHE A 27 -13.31 6.14 15.18
CA PHE A 27 -14.52 5.32 15.20
C PHE A 27 -15.66 6.00 14.47
N LEU A 28 -16.34 5.25 13.60
CA LEU A 28 -17.56 5.69 12.95
C LEU A 28 -18.80 5.15 13.71
N PRO A 29 -19.76 6.02 14.12
CA PRO A 29 -20.96 5.60 14.84
C PRO A 29 -21.98 4.89 13.94
N LYS A 30 -22.83 4.04 14.53
CA LYS A 30 -23.84 3.20 13.83
C LYS A 30 -24.68 3.95 12.80
N THR A 31 -25.08 5.19 13.09
CA THR A 31 -25.95 6.00 12.23
C THR A 31 -25.30 6.33 10.88
N ALA A 32 -23.97 6.45 10.84
CA ALA A 32 -23.21 6.71 9.62
C ALA A 32 -22.83 5.44 8.85
N LEU A 33 -22.93 4.25 9.47
CA LEU A 33 -22.64 2.96 8.82
C LEU A 33 -23.63 2.63 7.69
N MET A 34 -24.86 3.14 7.77
CA MET A 34 -25.88 2.90 6.74
C MET A 34 -25.47 3.42 5.36
N ASN A 35 -24.52 4.36 5.29
CA ASN A 35 -24.04 4.95 4.03
C ASN A 35 -22.84 4.21 3.44
N LEU A 36 -22.30 3.19 4.11
CA LEU A 36 -21.16 2.42 3.62
C LEU A 36 -21.56 1.39 2.57
N ASN A 37 -20.63 1.06 1.69
CA ASN A 37 -20.83 -0.03 0.74
C ASN A 37 -20.89 -1.38 1.49
N ARG A 38 -22.10 -1.96 1.56
CA ARG A 38 -22.35 -3.23 2.26
C ARG A 38 -21.55 -4.41 1.69
N LEU A 39 -21.15 -4.35 0.42
CA LEU A 39 -20.31 -5.40 -0.19
C LEU A 39 -18.89 -5.40 0.38
N TRP A 40 -18.38 -4.23 0.79
CA TRP A 40 -17.03 -4.08 1.34
C TRP A 40 -17.00 -4.17 2.85
N HIS A 41 -18.16 -3.96 3.49
CA HIS A 41 -18.33 -4.05 4.93
C HIS A 41 -19.52 -4.97 5.23
N PRO A 42 -19.36 -6.30 5.09
CA PRO A 42 -20.49 -7.25 5.16
C PRO A 42 -21.03 -7.51 6.58
N TRP A 43 -20.59 -6.74 7.59
CA TRP A 43 -20.85 -7.04 9.01
C TRP A 43 -21.71 -5.96 9.67
N ASP A 44 -22.73 -6.37 10.44
CA ASP A 44 -23.49 -5.54 11.38
C ASP A 44 -22.61 -5.16 12.59
N ARG A 45 -21.53 -4.40 12.37
CA ARG A 45 -20.69 -3.90 13.46
C ARG A 45 -21.36 -2.73 14.15
N GLU A 46 -21.16 -2.65 15.46
CA GLU A 46 -21.66 -1.53 16.26
C GLU A 46 -20.84 -0.25 16.06
N THR A 47 -19.56 -0.40 15.72
CA THR A 47 -18.65 0.69 15.34
C THR A 47 -17.67 0.15 14.31
N VAL A 48 -17.27 0.99 13.36
CA VAL A 48 -16.22 0.66 12.40
C VAL A 48 -15.05 1.58 12.67
N GLU A 49 -13.89 0.98 12.91
CA GLU A 49 -12.64 1.68 13.06
C GLU A 49 -12.09 2.03 11.67
N TYR A 50 -11.56 3.24 11.53
CA TYR A 50 -11.01 3.75 10.28
C TYR A 50 -9.86 4.70 10.53
N PHE A 51 -9.08 4.95 9.48
CA PHE A 51 -8.06 5.98 9.45
C PHE A 51 -8.20 6.79 8.15
N THR A 52 -7.67 8.00 8.11
CA THR A 52 -7.52 8.75 6.85
C THR A 52 -6.19 8.40 6.20
N LEU A 53 -6.11 8.48 4.87
CA LEU A 53 -4.84 8.28 4.17
C LEU A 53 -3.79 9.29 4.65
N GLY A 54 -4.17 10.51 5.02
CA GLY A 54 -3.29 11.48 5.67
C GLY A 54 -2.67 10.98 6.98
N ASP A 55 -3.44 10.28 7.81
CA ASP A 55 -2.93 9.64 9.04
C ASP A 55 -1.87 8.59 8.71
N LEU A 56 -2.11 7.77 7.67
CA LEU A 56 -1.14 6.79 7.18
C LEU A 56 0.15 7.45 6.66
N TRP A 57 0.04 8.49 5.84
CA TRP A 57 1.21 9.19 5.29
C TRP A 57 2.05 9.84 6.38
N SER A 58 1.41 10.31 7.46
CA SER A 58 2.10 10.88 8.61
C SER A 58 3.04 9.88 9.28
N CYS A 59 2.69 8.58 9.30
CA CYS A 59 3.59 7.51 9.79
C CYS A 59 4.89 7.41 8.98
N TYR A 60 4.84 7.73 7.68
CA TYR A 60 6.02 7.71 6.81
C TYR A 60 6.83 9.01 6.86
N GLY A 61 6.36 10.05 7.57
CA GLY A 61 7.04 11.35 7.65
C GLY A 61 8.45 11.24 8.24
N GLU A 62 8.56 10.66 9.44
CA GLU A 62 9.87 10.47 10.11
C GLU A 62 10.76 9.50 9.32
N TRP A 63 10.21 8.39 8.82
CA TRP A 63 10.96 7.42 8.02
C TRP A 63 11.47 8.00 6.70
N SER A 64 10.72 8.91 6.08
CA SER A 64 11.16 9.61 4.86
C SER A 64 12.29 10.61 5.15
N ALA A 65 12.32 11.22 6.34
CA ALA A 65 13.32 12.20 6.73
C ALA A 65 14.63 11.57 7.24
N TYR A 66 14.55 10.54 8.09
CA TYR A 66 15.71 9.96 8.79
C TYR A 66 15.97 8.48 8.46
N GLY A 67 15.04 7.82 7.78
CA GLY A 67 15.06 6.37 7.59
C GLY A 67 14.48 5.59 8.77
N ALA A 68 13.85 4.46 8.48
CA ALA A 68 13.41 3.49 9.47
C ALA A 68 14.60 2.65 9.95
N GLY A 69 14.91 2.71 11.24
CA GLY A 69 16.01 1.96 11.85
C GLY A 69 15.59 0.52 12.16
N VAL A 70 16.29 -0.45 11.57
CA VAL A 70 16.06 -1.89 11.75
C VAL A 70 17.26 -2.50 12.46
N PRO A 71 17.10 -3.01 13.70
CA PRO A 71 18.11 -3.79 14.37
C PRO A 71 18.39 -5.11 13.64
N ILE A 72 19.65 -5.37 13.31
CA ILE A 72 20.12 -6.56 12.61
C ILE A 72 21.18 -7.23 13.47
N ILE A 73 20.97 -8.50 13.79
CA ILE A 73 21.94 -9.36 14.46
C ILE A 73 22.83 -10.00 13.41
N LEU A 74 24.12 -9.67 13.43
CA LEU A 74 25.13 -10.23 12.53
C LEU A 74 25.55 -11.63 12.98
N LYS A 75 26.21 -12.39 12.09
CA LYS A 75 26.70 -13.75 12.35
C LYS A 75 27.68 -13.86 13.53
N ASN A 76 28.39 -12.77 13.83
CA ASN A 76 29.31 -12.69 14.96
C ASN A 76 28.62 -12.36 16.29
N GLY A 77 27.28 -12.27 16.30
CA GLY A 77 26.48 -11.92 17.48
C GLY A 77 26.37 -10.42 17.76
N GLU A 78 27.04 -9.57 16.96
CA GLU A 78 26.93 -8.13 17.12
C GLU A 78 25.61 -7.60 16.55
N THR A 79 25.08 -6.55 17.17
CA THR A 79 23.88 -5.86 16.68
C THR A 79 24.27 -4.57 15.97
N VAL A 80 23.72 -4.37 14.78
CA VAL A 80 23.86 -3.15 13.97
C VAL A 80 22.46 -2.61 13.68
N ILE A 81 22.27 -1.29 13.74
CA ILE A 81 21.02 -0.67 13.30
C ILE A 81 21.19 -0.21 11.86
N GLN A 82 20.48 -0.83 10.92
CA GLN A 82 20.46 -0.46 9.51
C GLN A 82 19.24 0.43 9.23
N TYR A 83 19.49 1.60 8.65
CA TYR A 83 18.43 2.55 8.31
C TYR A 83 17.98 2.35 6.86
N TYR A 84 16.67 2.40 6.65
CA TYR A 84 15.99 2.24 5.35
C TYR A 84 15.13 3.44 5.02
N VAL A 85 15.27 4.00 3.80
CA VAL A 85 14.37 5.06 3.33
C VAL A 85 13.23 4.44 2.53
N PRO A 86 11.96 4.80 2.81
CA PRO A 86 10.81 4.40 2.02
C PRO A 86 10.65 5.26 0.77
N TYR A 87 10.31 4.62 -0.35
CA TYR A 87 9.94 5.27 -1.60
C TYR A 87 8.61 4.70 -2.08
N LEU A 88 7.69 5.57 -2.50
CA LEU A 88 6.44 5.12 -3.11
C LEU A 88 6.73 4.41 -4.42
N SER A 89 6.42 3.12 -4.49
CA SER A 89 6.68 2.28 -5.67
C SER A 89 5.45 2.18 -6.56
N ALA A 90 4.29 1.97 -5.95
CA ALA A 90 3.00 2.02 -6.64
C ALA A 90 1.87 2.31 -5.66
N ILE A 91 0.76 2.82 -6.17
CA ILE A 91 -0.50 2.93 -5.43
C ILE A 91 -1.66 2.89 -6.42
N GLN A 92 -2.72 2.17 -6.05
CA GLN A 92 -4.00 2.25 -6.73
C GLN A 92 -5.11 2.38 -5.68
N ILE A 93 -5.99 3.34 -5.90
CA ILE A 93 -7.12 3.66 -5.01
C ILE A 93 -8.40 3.42 -5.77
N PHE A 94 -9.24 2.54 -5.22
CA PHE A 94 -10.54 2.21 -5.78
C PHE A 94 -11.65 2.65 -4.81
N THR A 95 -12.69 3.32 -5.30
CA THR A 95 -13.83 3.75 -4.46
C THR A 95 -15.17 3.48 -5.13
N SER A 96 -16.26 3.61 -4.39
CA SER A 96 -17.60 3.29 -4.90
C SER A 96 -18.10 4.40 -5.83
N HIS A 97 -19.00 4.06 -6.76
CA HIS A 97 -19.62 5.03 -7.66
C HIS A 97 -20.42 6.11 -6.91
N SER A 98 -20.99 5.77 -5.74
CA SER A 98 -21.67 6.73 -4.86
C SER A 98 -20.70 7.77 -4.29
N SER A 99 -19.51 7.33 -3.93
CA SER A 99 -18.41 8.19 -3.50
C SER A 99 -17.98 9.08 -4.67
N LEU A 100 -17.81 8.54 -5.88
CA LEU A 100 -17.49 9.30 -7.11
C LEU A 100 -18.47 10.42 -7.44
N ASN A 101 -19.77 10.18 -7.33
CA ASN A 101 -20.78 11.21 -7.58
C ASN A 101 -20.74 12.31 -6.50
N SER A 102 -20.52 11.94 -5.24
CA SER A 102 -20.24 12.90 -4.16
C SER A 102 -18.97 13.72 -4.46
N PHE A 103 -17.94 13.11 -5.07
CA PHE A 103 -16.71 13.81 -5.46
C PHE A 103 -16.90 14.78 -6.63
N ARG A 104 -17.79 14.48 -7.59
CA ARG A 104 -18.15 15.42 -8.67
C ARG A 104 -18.92 16.61 -8.12
N ALA A 105 -19.90 16.37 -7.25
CA ALA A 105 -20.66 17.43 -6.59
C ALA A 105 -19.77 18.34 -5.72
N PHE A 106 -18.79 17.78 -5.00
CA PHE A 106 -17.86 18.58 -4.20
C PHE A 106 -17.00 19.50 -5.05
N ARG A 107 -16.50 19.02 -6.22
CA ARG A 107 -15.74 19.84 -7.19
C ARG A 107 -16.55 21.03 -7.69
N GLU A 108 -17.82 20.80 -8.04
CA GLU A 108 -18.73 21.85 -8.47
C GLU A 108 -18.98 22.89 -7.37
N GLU A 109 -19.01 22.51 -6.08
CA GLU A 109 -19.11 23.46 -4.97
C GLU A 109 -17.83 24.27 -4.71
N VAL A 110 -16.64 23.69 -4.91
CA VAL A 110 -15.38 24.45 -4.75
C VAL A 110 -15.19 25.43 -5.91
N ASP A 111 -15.52 25.01 -7.13
CA ASP A 111 -15.49 25.86 -8.32
C ASP A 111 -16.59 26.95 -8.28
N ALA A 112 -17.69 26.72 -7.56
CA ALA A 112 -18.74 27.74 -7.33
C ALA A 112 -18.39 28.78 -6.24
N ARG A 113 -17.36 28.52 -5.41
CA ARG A 113 -16.92 29.44 -4.33
C ARG A 113 -15.88 30.47 -4.78
N ASP A 114 -15.26 30.29 -5.94
CA ASP A 114 -14.38 31.28 -6.57
C ASP A 114 -15.15 31.99 -7.71
N GLY A 115 -15.86 33.06 -7.33
CA GLY A 115 -16.89 33.68 -8.18
C GLY A 115 -16.34 34.49 -9.37
N GLY A 116 -16.97 34.33 -10.54
CA GLY A 116 -16.74 35.19 -11.71
C GLY A 116 -17.81 35.05 -12.79
N ILE A 117 -18.53 36.14 -13.02
CA ILE A 117 -19.63 36.36 -13.97
C ILE A 117 -19.22 36.11 -15.44
N ARG A 118 -20.05 35.33 -16.18
CA ARG A 118 -20.29 35.33 -17.65
C ARG A 118 -19.14 34.92 -18.59
N ASP A 119 -19.32 34.34 -19.78
CA ASP A 119 -20.46 34.03 -20.66
C ASP A 119 -20.10 32.74 -21.44
N SER A 120 -21.09 31.94 -21.81
CA SER A 120 -20.92 30.78 -22.69
C SER A 120 -20.38 31.16 -24.06
N LEU A 121 -19.19 30.69 -24.43
CA LEU A 121 -18.83 30.38 -25.81
C LEU A 121 -17.93 29.13 -25.86
N SER A 122 -18.42 28.16 -26.62
CA SER A 122 -17.65 27.08 -27.25
C SER A 122 -16.34 27.62 -27.81
N ASP A 123 -15.22 26.96 -27.53
CA ASP A 123 -14.33 26.48 -28.58
C ASP A 123 -13.28 25.49 -28.06
N SER A 124 -13.04 24.50 -28.93
CA SER A 124 -12.15 23.36 -28.82
C SER A 124 -10.72 23.71 -28.44
N CYS A 125 -10.13 22.91 -27.54
CA CYS A 125 -8.68 22.67 -27.53
C CYS A 125 -8.47 21.15 -27.45
N SER A 126 -8.57 20.52 -28.61
CA SER A 126 -8.05 19.20 -28.89
C SER A 126 -6.52 19.25 -28.92
N GLU A 127 -5.88 18.66 -27.91
CA GLU A 127 -4.57 18.03 -28.11
C GLU A 127 -4.71 16.56 -27.72
N GLU A 128 -4.64 15.75 -28.76
CA GLU A 128 -4.87 14.31 -28.78
C GLU A 128 -3.64 13.62 -28.19
N ASN A 129 -3.81 12.91 -27.07
CA ASN A 129 -2.83 11.93 -26.62
C ASN A 129 -3.42 10.53 -26.85
N GLU A 130 -2.81 9.80 -27.77
CA GLU A 130 -3.32 8.57 -28.39
C GLU A 130 -3.27 7.33 -27.49
N ASN A 131 -3.99 7.31 -26.36
CA ASN A 131 -4.09 6.08 -25.54
C ASN A 131 -5.52 5.59 -25.26
N ASP A 132 -6.56 6.26 -25.77
CA ASP A 132 -7.97 5.91 -25.51
C ASP A 132 -8.65 5.08 -26.63
N LYS A 133 -7.88 4.39 -27.48
CA LYS A 133 -8.42 3.51 -28.53
C LYS A 133 -8.55 2.05 -28.05
N LEU A 134 -9.43 1.83 -27.09
CA LEU A 134 -10.11 0.56 -26.86
C LEU A 134 -11.33 0.95 -26.04
N TRP A 135 -12.49 1.28 -26.62
CA TRP A 135 -13.67 0.41 -26.62
C TRP A 135 -14.81 0.90 -27.54
N ARG A 136 -14.55 1.68 -28.60
CA ARG A 136 -15.61 2.01 -29.57
C ARG A 136 -15.70 0.93 -30.66
N TRP A 137 -16.55 -0.07 -30.46
CA TRP A 137 -17.06 -0.88 -31.57
C TRP A 137 -18.30 -0.19 -32.14
N ASP A 138 -18.16 0.29 -33.38
CA ASP A 138 -19.23 0.90 -34.15
C ASP A 138 -20.19 -0.18 -34.69
N GLY A 139 -21.45 0.18 -34.86
CA GLY A 139 -22.54 -0.73 -35.19
C GLY A 139 -22.34 -1.43 -36.53
N GLY A 140 -22.34 -2.77 -36.50
CA GLY A 140 -22.33 -3.63 -37.68
C GLY A 140 -23.13 -4.90 -37.40
N SER A 141 -24.37 -4.90 -37.89
CA SER A 141 -25.30 -6.02 -37.97
C SER A 141 -24.64 -7.37 -38.31
N SER A 142 -24.81 -8.36 -37.44
CA SER A 142 -25.33 -9.71 -37.76
C SER A 142 -25.26 -10.58 -36.50
N GLU A 143 -26.44 -10.96 -36.02
CA GLU A 143 -26.76 -12.09 -35.15
C GLU A 143 -25.67 -13.18 -34.97
N GLU A 144 -25.13 -13.31 -33.75
CA GLU A 144 -25.02 -14.55 -32.95
C GLU A 144 -24.14 -14.34 -31.69
N CYS A 145 -24.58 -14.95 -30.56
CA CYS A 145 -23.87 -15.17 -29.30
C CYS A 145 -23.69 -13.98 -28.32
N GLY A 146 -24.58 -13.88 -27.33
CA GLY A 146 -24.37 -13.08 -26.12
C GLY A 146 -23.93 -13.95 -24.95
N HIS A 147 -22.80 -13.62 -24.30
CA HIS A 147 -22.49 -14.01 -22.91
C HIS A 147 -21.26 -13.30 -22.26
N ASP A 148 -20.87 -12.07 -22.64
CA ASP A 148 -19.67 -11.42 -22.04
C ASP A 148 -19.90 -10.04 -21.40
N GLN A 149 -21.07 -9.43 -21.54
CA GLN A 149 -21.29 -8.05 -21.04
C GLN A 149 -21.68 -8.00 -19.54
N GLU A 150 -22.30 -9.05 -18.97
CA GLU A 150 -22.71 -9.07 -17.56
C GLU A 150 -21.54 -9.15 -16.56
N ASN A 151 -20.45 -9.84 -16.91
CA ASN A 151 -19.31 -10.05 -16.00
C ASN A 151 -18.52 -8.76 -15.70
N SER A 152 -18.50 -7.78 -16.61
CA SER A 152 -17.75 -6.54 -16.43
C SER A 152 -18.40 -5.62 -15.39
N TRP A 153 -19.73 -5.51 -15.41
CA TRP A 153 -20.49 -4.73 -14.43
C TRP A 153 -20.37 -5.32 -13.02
N HIS A 154 -20.45 -6.64 -12.89
CA HIS A 154 -20.29 -7.33 -11.60
C HIS A 154 -18.88 -7.22 -11.01
N LEU A 155 -17.84 -7.16 -11.85
CA LEU A 155 -16.47 -6.95 -11.37
C LEU A 155 -16.22 -5.52 -10.91
N SER A 156 -16.78 -4.53 -11.62
CA SER A 156 -16.74 -3.12 -11.23
C SER A 156 -17.47 -2.85 -9.91
N ASP A 157 -18.59 -3.56 -9.66
CA ASP A 157 -19.35 -3.44 -8.42
C ASP A 157 -18.58 -4.05 -7.21
N ARG A 158 -17.77 -5.08 -7.46
CA ARG A 158 -16.96 -5.74 -6.43
C ARG A 158 -15.65 -5.01 -6.13
N LEU A 159 -14.90 -4.62 -7.17
CA LEU A 159 -13.60 -3.97 -7.01
C LEU A 159 -13.70 -2.46 -6.86
N GLY A 160 -14.85 -1.86 -7.17
CA GLY A 160 -15.00 -0.40 -7.22
C GLY A 160 -14.34 0.20 -8.46
N HIS A 161 -14.40 1.53 -8.54
CA HIS A 161 -13.85 2.31 -9.65
C HIS A 161 -12.47 2.86 -9.29
N LEU A 162 -11.52 2.71 -10.21
CA LEU A 162 -10.19 3.29 -10.07
C LEU A 162 -10.30 4.82 -10.02
N CYS A 163 -9.87 5.40 -8.91
CA CYS A 163 -9.93 6.83 -8.64
C CYS A 163 -8.57 7.52 -8.80
N PHE A 164 -7.50 6.79 -8.47
CA PHE A 164 -6.15 7.31 -8.52
C PHE A 164 -5.17 6.14 -8.70
N GLU A 165 -4.16 6.34 -9.53
CA GLU A 165 -3.04 5.43 -9.64
C GLU A 165 -1.72 6.16 -9.82
N TYR A 166 -0.66 5.53 -9.35
CA TYR A 166 0.72 5.93 -9.59
C TYR A 166 1.60 4.69 -9.65
N PHE A 167 2.50 4.67 -10.63
CA PHE A 167 3.51 3.64 -10.80
C PHE A 167 4.87 4.28 -11.01
N GLU A 168 5.81 4.01 -10.11
CA GLU A 168 7.16 4.52 -10.22
C GLU A 168 7.92 3.81 -11.34
N ARG A 169 8.61 4.61 -12.17
CA ARG A 169 9.43 4.13 -13.30
C ARG A 169 10.87 4.60 -13.22
N SER A 170 11.16 5.56 -12.35
CA SER A 170 12.49 6.12 -12.17
C SER A 170 13.41 5.11 -11.48
N ALA A 171 14.70 5.15 -11.79
CA ALA A 171 15.70 4.38 -11.05
C ALA A 171 15.74 4.82 -9.58
N PRO A 172 16.13 3.94 -8.63
CA PRO A 172 16.09 4.24 -7.19
C PRO A 172 16.78 5.56 -6.78
N TYR A 173 17.93 5.87 -7.39
CA TYR A 173 18.71 7.08 -7.09
C TYR A 173 18.07 8.39 -7.59
N GLY A 174 17.06 8.31 -8.47
CA GLY A 174 16.35 9.48 -9.00
C GLY A 174 15.04 9.78 -8.27
N ARG A 175 14.70 9.03 -7.22
CA ARG A 175 13.44 9.16 -6.51
C ARG A 175 13.59 10.08 -5.31
N VAL A 176 12.49 10.78 -5.00
CA VAL A 176 12.32 11.48 -3.72
C VAL A 176 11.69 10.53 -2.70
N PRO A 177 11.96 10.68 -1.39
CA PRO A 177 11.34 9.88 -0.34
C PRO A 177 9.80 9.85 -0.43
N LEU A 178 9.19 8.81 0.16
CA LEU A 178 7.75 8.55 0.05
C LEU A 178 6.90 9.77 0.40
N MET A 179 7.18 10.43 1.52
CA MET A 179 6.38 11.57 1.97
C MET A 179 6.42 12.74 0.98
N ASP A 180 7.60 13.05 0.41
CA ASP A 180 7.74 14.09 -0.61
C ASP A 180 6.96 13.74 -1.88
N LYS A 181 7.02 12.47 -2.31
CA LYS A 181 6.24 11.99 -3.47
C LYS A 181 4.75 12.08 -3.21
N ILE A 182 4.28 11.69 -2.02
CA ILE A 182 2.86 11.80 -1.64
C ILE A 182 2.41 13.26 -1.64
N ASN A 183 3.22 14.18 -1.11
CA ASN A 183 2.91 15.61 -1.13
C ASN A 183 2.80 16.16 -2.56
N GLU A 184 3.70 15.77 -3.47
CA GLU A 184 3.62 16.12 -4.90
C GLU A 184 2.32 15.59 -5.54
N LEU A 185 1.97 14.33 -5.27
CA LEU A 185 0.76 13.71 -5.81
C LEU A 185 -0.52 14.34 -5.21
N ALA A 186 -0.48 14.70 -3.93
CA ALA A 186 -1.59 15.34 -3.22
C ALA A 186 -1.90 16.75 -3.75
N GLN A 187 -0.93 17.47 -4.31
CA GLN A 187 -1.20 18.75 -4.99
C GLN A 187 -2.12 18.57 -6.20
N LYS A 188 -1.97 17.46 -6.93
CA LYS A 188 -2.80 17.12 -8.11
C LYS A 188 -4.09 16.42 -7.71
N PHE A 189 -4.04 15.62 -6.64
CA PHE A 189 -5.16 14.86 -6.11
C PHE A 189 -5.27 15.00 -4.58
N PRO A 190 -5.85 16.11 -4.06
CA PRO A 190 -5.90 16.39 -2.61
C PRO A 190 -6.60 15.31 -1.78
N ARG A 191 -7.49 14.54 -2.43
CA ARG A 191 -8.17 13.39 -1.83
C ARG A 191 -7.22 12.27 -1.40
N LEU A 192 -5.98 12.26 -1.89
CA LEU A 192 -4.95 11.36 -1.39
C LEU A 192 -4.70 11.55 0.11
N ILE A 193 -5.02 12.71 0.69
CA ILE A 193 -4.92 12.98 2.13
C ILE A 193 -6.24 12.73 2.86
N SER A 194 -7.38 13.12 2.26
CA SER A 194 -8.67 13.15 2.96
C SER A 194 -9.48 11.85 2.90
N LEU A 195 -9.10 10.91 2.04
CA LEU A 195 -9.82 9.64 1.88
C LEU A 195 -9.72 8.78 3.14
N ARG A 196 -10.83 8.15 3.53
CA ARG A 196 -10.89 7.24 4.68
C ARG A 196 -10.78 5.80 4.23
N SER A 197 -10.13 4.96 5.02
CA SER A 197 -9.96 3.52 4.73
C SER A 197 -11.27 2.77 4.49
N ILE A 198 -12.37 3.23 5.09
CA ILE A 198 -13.72 2.66 4.91
C ILE A 198 -14.41 3.04 3.60
N ASP A 199 -13.97 4.12 2.95
CA ASP A 199 -14.47 4.54 1.64
C ASP A 199 -13.74 3.82 0.49
N LEU A 200 -12.66 3.10 0.84
CA LEU A 200 -11.82 2.39 -0.11
C LEU A 200 -12.32 0.97 -0.32
N SER A 201 -12.36 0.57 -1.58
CA SER A 201 -12.53 -0.83 -1.95
C SER A 201 -11.38 -1.66 -1.39
N PRO A 202 -11.63 -2.93 -1.02
CA PRO A 202 -10.59 -3.85 -0.62
C PRO A 202 -9.49 -4.07 -1.66
N ALA A 203 -9.75 -3.73 -2.93
CA ALA A 203 -8.77 -3.74 -4.01
C ALA A 203 -7.76 -2.58 -3.94
N SER A 204 -7.92 -1.63 -3.01
CA SER A 204 -7.01 -0.48 -2.87
C SER A 204 -5.73 -0.86 -2.14
N TRP A 205 -4.59 -0.58 -2.76
CA TRP A 205 -3.28 -1.04 -2.29
C TRP A 205 -2.18 -0.03 -2.57
N MET A 206 -1.07 -0.17 -1.86
CA MET A 206 0.18 0.50 -2.16
C MET A 206 1.37 -0.46 -2.07
N ALA A 207 2.45 -0.11 -2.76
CA ALA A 207 3.75 -0.74 -2.59
C ALA A 207 4.81 0.29 -2.21
N VAL A 208 5.67 -0.09 -1.26
CA VAL A 208 6.76 0.74 -0.73
C VAL A 208 8.09 0.03 -0.97
N ALA A 209 9.01 0.71 -1.64
CA ALA A 209 10.37 0.23 -1.85
C ALA A 209 11.29 0.81 -0.76
N TRP A 210 12.04 -0.05 -0.09
CA TRP A 210 12.92 0.26 1.03
C TRP A 210 14.37 0.05 0.61
N TYR A 211 15.15 1.13 0.62
CA TYR A 211 16.57 1.10 0.28
C TYR A 211 17.43 1.43 1.50
N PRO A 212 18.51 0.66 1.75
CA PRO A 212 19.42 0.92 2.86
C PRO A 212 20.22 2.21 2.62
N ILE A 213 20.34 3.06 3.63
CA ILE A 213 21.07 4.34 3.55
C ILE A 213 22.37 4.38 4.35
N TYR A 214 22.34 3.96 5.61
CA TYR A 214 23.51 3.90 6.49
C TYR A 214 23.22 2.95 7.65
N HIS A 215 24.25 2.59 8.41
CA HIS A 215 24.10 1.78 9.60
C HIS A 215 24.97 2.29 10.74
N ILE A 216 24.57 1.96 11.96
CA ILE A 216 25.29 2.33 13.17
C ILE A 216 25.60 1.05 13.96
N PRO A 217 26.87 0.77 14.30
CA PRO A 217 28.08 1.57 14.06
C PRO A 217 28.62 1.51 12.60
N THR A 218 29.13 2.63 12.08
CA THR A 218 29.56 2.81 10.67
C THR A 218 30.88 2.12 10.28
N GLY A 219 31.65 1.61 11.24
CA GLY A 219 33.05 1.20 11.05
C GLY A 219 33.29 -0.15 10.37
N ARG A 220 32.25 -0.91 10.00
CA ARG A 220 32.39 -2.23 9.37
C ARG A 220 31.57 -2.30 8.09
N THR A 221 32.23 -2.34 6.93
CA THR A 221 31.57 -2.55 5.64
C THR A 221 31.02 -3.98 5.56
N VAL A 222 29.84 -4.22 6.12
CA VAL A 222 29.15 -5.49 6.00
C VAL A 222 28.41 -5.50 4.67
N LYS A 223 28.97 -6.19 3.66
CA LYS A 223 28.33 -6.35 2.32
C LYS A 223 26.92 -6.94 2.40
N ASP A 224 26.62 -7.66 3.47
CA ASP A 224 25.36 -8.38 3.69
C ASP A 224 24.17 -7.44 4.07
N LEU A 225 24.43 -6.15 4.31
CA LEU A 225 23.40 -5.15 4.64
C LEU A 225 22.81 -4.41 3.42
N SER A 226 23.13 -4.86 2.21
CA SER A 226 22.66 -4.25 0.96
C SER A 226 21.27 -4.70 0.51
N ALA A 227 20.60 -5.53 1.30
CA ALA A 227 19.26 -6.03 0.99
C ALA A 227 18.26 -4.88 0.90
N CYS A 228 17.47 -4.87 -0.15
CA CYS A 228 16.36 -3.96 -0.39
C CYS A 228 15.05 -4.75 -0.31
N PHE A 229 13.98 -4.09 0.11
CA PHE A 229 12.68 -4.74 0.32
C PHE A 229 11.60 -3.97 -0.42
N LEU A 230 10.62 -4.68 -0.96
CA LEU A 230 9.44 -4.12 -1.60
C LEU A 230 8.22 -4.69 -0.89
N THR A 231 7.55 -3.88 -0.09
CA THR A 231 6.40 -4.30 0.73
C THR A 231 5.09 -3.87 0.08
N PHE A 232 4.04 -4.67 0.21
CA PHE A 232 2.69 -4.40 -0.32
C PHE A 232 1.70 -4.31 0.83
N HIS A 233 0.88 -3.25 0.84
CA HIS A 233 -0.06 -2.96 1.93
C HIS A 233 -1.46 -2.70 1.39
N THR A 234 -2.47 -3.18 2.11
CA THR A 234 -3.88 -2.84 1.86
C THR A 234 -4.18 -1.47 2.47
N LEU A 235 -4.98 -0.66 1.78
CA LEU A 235 -5.40 0.66 2.25
C LEU A 235 -6.81 0.66 2.86
N SER A 236 -7.57 -0.40 2.60
CA SER A 236 -8.95 -0.55 3.06
C SER A 236 -9.03 -1.25 4.42
N SER A 237 -9.99 -0.83 5.24
CA SER A 237 -10.31 -1.49 6.53
C SER A 237 -11.24 -2.69 6.40
N SER A 238 -11.67 -3.07 5.18
CA SER A 238 -12.65 -4.13 4.95
C SER A 238 -12.30 -5.51 5.51
N PHE A 239 -11.00 -5.85 5.63
CA PHE A 239 -10.54 -7.18 6.03
C PHE A 239 -9.74 -7.23 7.33
N GLN A 240 -9.64 -6.12 8.06
CA GLN A 240 -8.75 -5.97 9.23
C GLN A 240 -8.97 -6.96 10.40
N GLU A 241 -10.00 -7.81 10.36
CA GLU A 241 -10.34 -8.70 11.48
C GLU A 241 -10.36 -10.20 11.12
N MET A 242 -10.15 -10.59 9.86
CA MET A 242 -10.10 -12.01 9.51
C MET A 242 -8.81 -12.68 10.04
N GLU A 243 -7.72 -11.91 10.15
CA GLU A 243 -6.42 -12.37 10.66
C GLU A 243 -6.36 -12.48 12.20
N ALA A 244 -7.28 -11.85 12.94
CA ALA A 244 -7.25 -11.84 14.40
C ALA A 244 -7.77 -13.13 15.05
N LYS A 245 -8.43 -14.02 14.29
CA LYS A 245 -9.14 -15.19 14.85
C LYS A 245 -8.60 -16.56 14.44
N GLU A 246 -7.67 -16.66 13.49
CA GLU A 246 -7.24 -17.97 12.99
C GLU A 246 -5.84 -18.44 13.39
N ASP A 247 -5.01 -17.65 14.08
CA ASP A 247 -3.72 -18.18 14.52
C ASP A 247 -3.60 -18.37 16.04
N THR A 248 -3.71 -19.65 16.39
CA THR A 248 -3.37 -20.21 17.69
C THR A 248 -1.88 -19.98 17.94
N GLY A 249 -1.55 -18.88 18.62
CA GLY A 249 -0.36 -18.80 19.47
C GLY A 249 0.99 -18.62 18.79
N SER A 250 1.18 -17.60 17.94
CA SER A 250 2.35 -16.68 18.05
C SER A 250 2.29 -15.62 16.96
N ALA A 251 2.15 -14.34 17.36
CA ALA A 251 2.64 -13.11 16.70
C ALA A 251 1.67 -11.94 16.83
N ALA A 252 0.34 -12.15 16.88
CA ALA A 252 -0.64 -11.06 17.00
C ALA A 252 -0.87 -10.53 18.43
N HIS A 253 -0.37 -11.24 19.45
CA HIS A 253 -0.42 -10.81 20.86
C HIS A 253 0.97 -10.48 21.44
N ARG A 254 1.92 -10.02 20.61
CA ARG A 254 3.12 -9.38 21.14
C ARG A 254 2.80 -7.92 21.44
N LYS A 255 2.20 -7.73 22.62
CA LYS A 255 2.09 -6.49 23.39
C LYS A 255 2.05 -5.22 22.53
N GLN A 256 0.86 -4.65 22.38
CA GLN A 256 0.71 -3.19 22.44
C GLN A 256 1.79 -2.68 23.41
N LYS A 257 2.76 -1.91 22.92
CA LYS A 257 3.50 -1.04 23.83
C LYS A 257 2.42 -0.26 24.56
N GLU A 258 2.40 -0.35 25.88
CA GLU A 258 1.45 0.40 26.71
C GLU A 258 1.46 1.87 26.22
N GLY A 259 0.40 2.27 25.50
CA GLY A 259 0.23 3.62 24.94
C GLY A 259 -0.02 3.77 23.44
N GLU A 260 0.19 2.76 22.58
CA GLU A 260 -0.07 2.89 21.12
C GLU A 260 -1.44 2.27 20.74
N GLU A 261 -2.51 3.04 20.93
CA GLU A 261 -3.85 2.76 20.39
C GLU A 261 -3.85 3.09 18.89
N GLY A 262 -3.92 2.07 18.01
CA GLY A 262 -3.93 2.30 16.57
C GLY A 262 -4.12 1.04 15.72
N ILE A 263 -4.44 1.27 14.44
CA ILE A 263 -4.60 0.24 13.41
C ILE A 263 -3.23 -0.14 12.87
N VAL A 264 -2.86 -1.41 12.99
CA VAL A 264 -1.63 -1.96 12.42
C VAL A 264 -1.86 -2.35 10.96
N LEU A 265 -0.98 -1.94 10.05
CA LEU A 265 -1.07 -2.26 8.61
C LEU A 265 0.11 -3.11 8.14
N PRO A 266 0.15 -4.40 8.53
CA PRO A 266 1.23 -5.29 8.11
C PRO A 266 1.23 -5.45 6.59
N PRO A 267 2.40 -5.67 5.97
CA PRO A 267 2.45 -5.96 4.56
C PRO A 267 1.88 -7.35 4.27
N PHE A 268 0.95 -7.43 3.31
CA PHE A 268 0.41 -8.71 2.83
C PHE A 268 1.34 -9.38 1.79
N GLY A 269 2.29 -8.62 1.24
CA GLY A 269 3.21 -9.10 0.22
C GLY A 269 4.60 -8.50 0.36
N LEU A 270 5.62 -9.23 -0.10
CA LEU A 270 7.03 -8.85 -0.01
C LEU A 270 7.83 -9.41 -1.19
N ALA A 271 8.67 -8.57 -1.80
CA ALA A 271 9.77 -8.99 -2.64
C ALA A 271 11.10 -8.46 -2.11
N THR A 272 12.19 -9.18 -2.35
CA THR A 272 13.53 -8.81 -1.86
C THR A 272 14.53 -8.74 -2.98
N TYR A 273 15.46 -7.78 -2.90
CA TYR A 273 16.54 -7.57 -3.86
C TYR A 273 17.87 -7.45 -3.13
N LYS A 274 18.96 -8.03 -3.68
CA LYS A 274 20.28 -8.10 -3.02
C LYS A 274 20.28 -8.73 -1.63
N MET A 275 19.24 -9.50 -1.31
CA MET A 275 19.17 -10.28 -0.09
C MET A 275 20.09 -11.50 -0.25
N HIS A 276 21.34 -11.32 0.14
CA HIS A 276 22.37 -12.35 0.06
C HIS A 276 22.72 -12.89 1.45
N GLY A 277 23.04 -14.18 1.50
CA GLY A 277 23.51 -14.84 2.72
C GLY A 277 22.40 -15.15 3.73
N SER A 278 22.81 -15.79 4.83
CA SER A 278 21.94 -16.22 5.93
C SER A 278 21.74 -15.17 7.02
N VAL A 279 22.09 -13.90 6.78
CA VAL A 279 21.92 -12.85 7.80
C VAL A 279 20.44 -12.60 8.06
N TRP A 280 19.61 -12.66 7.02
CA TRP A 280 18.20 -12.28 7.14
C TRP A 280 17.26 -13.40 7.59
N ILE A 281 17.65 -14.64 7.32
CA ILE A 281 16.83 -15.85 7.48
C ILE A 281 17.43 -16.68 8.62
N SER A 282 16.59 -17.10 9.57
CA SER A 282 16.96 -18.04 10.62
C SER A 282 17.04 -19.47 10.09
N ASP A 283 18.20 -20.10 10.26
CA ASP A 283 18.52 -21.43 9.70
C ASP A 283 17.81 -22.58 10.47
N GLU A 284 17.34 -22.34 11.69
CA GLU A 284 16.91 -23.42 12.60
C GLU A 284 15.53 -24.01 12.28
N SER A 285 14.65 -23.26 11.59
CA SER A 285 13.24 -23.67 11.46
C SER A 285 12.64 -23.53 10.06
N GLY A 286 13.35 -22.95 9.08
CA GLY A 286 12.83 -22.73 7.72
C GLY A 286 11.63 -21.76 7.61
N ARG A 287 11.05 -21.34 8.74
CA ARG A 287 9.87 -20.47 8.83
C ARG A 287 10.02 -19.16 8.06
N ASP A 288 11.19 -18.53 8.13
CA ASP A 288 11.46 -17.29 7.39
C ASP A 288 11.45 -17.51 5.87
N GLN A 289 11.97 -18.64 5.41
CA GLN A 289 11.98 -18.97 3.99
C GLN A 289 10.57 -19.24 3.47
N GLU A 290 9.77 -19.99 4.23
CA GLU A 290 8.35 -20.22 3.92
C GLU A 290 7.56 -18.90 3.90
N ARG A 291 7.79 -18.03 4.90
CA ARG A 291 7.16 -16.70 4.98
C ARG A 291 7.56 -15.81 3.81
N LEU A 292 8.83 -15.79 3.40
CA LEU A 292 9.28 -15.08 2.21
C LEU A 292 8.58 -15.56 0.93
N LEU A 293 8.46 -16.88 0.77
CA LEU A 293 7.80 -17.46 -0.40
C LEU A 293 6.30 -17.16 -0.40
N SER A 294 5.65 -17.25 0.76
CA SER A 294 4.23 -16.92 0.94
C SER A 294 3.95 -15.45 0.58
N LEU A 295 4.70 -14.51 1.16
CA LEU A 295 4.55 -13.08 0.89
C LEU A 295 4.90 -12.72 -0.57
N LEU A 296 5.88 -13.39 -1.16
CA LEU A 296 6.21 -13.19 -2.58
C LEU A 296 5.08 -13.68 -3.48
N SER A 297 4.53 -14.86 -3.18
CA SER A 297 3.40 -15.44 -3.92
C SER A 297 2.14 -14.58 -3.79
N ALA A 298 1.88 -14.04 -2.59
CA ALA A 298 0.77 -13.13 -2.35
C ALA A 298 0.90 -11.85 -3.19
N ALA A 299 2.09 -11.24 -3.24
CA ALA A 299 2.36 -10.08 -4.08
C ALA A 299 2.18 -10.37 -5.58
N ASP A 300 2.74 -11.49 -6.06
CA ASP A 300 2.62 -11.92 -7.47
C ASP A 300 1.16 -12.18 -7.86
N SER A 301 0.43 -12.91 -7.00
CA SER A 301 -0.98 -13.23 -7.21
C SER A 301 -1.85 -11.98 -7.24
N TRP A 302 -1.59 -11.03 -6.32
CA TRP A 302 -2.30 -9.76 -6.27
C TRP A 302 -2.12 -8.95 -7.55
N LEU A 303 -0.89 -8.78 -8.02
CA LEU A 303 -0.58 -8.06 -9.25
C LEU A 303 -1.21 -8.73 -10.49
N LYS A 304 -1.18 -10.07 -10.55
CA LYS A 304 -1.82 -10.84 -11.63
C LYS A 304 -3.34 -10.70 -11.63
N GLN A 305 -3.97 -10.76 -10.45
CA GLN A 305 -5.41 -10.61 -10.30
C GLN A 305 -5.89 -9.24 -10.77
N LEU A 306 -5.13 -8.18 -10.45
CA LEU A 306 -5.41 -6.81 -10.91
C LEU A 306 -4.92 -6.55 -12.35
N ARG A 307 -4.22 -7.51 -12.97
CA ARG A 307 -3.60 -7.38 -14.31
C ARG A 307 -2.68 -6.17 -14.44
N VAL A 308 -1.93 -5.88 -13.38
CA VAL A 308 -1.05 -4.70 -13.29
C VAL A 308 0.40 -5.09 -13.59
N GLN A 309 1.09 -4.26 -14.38
CA GLN A 309 2.54 -4.36 -14.53
C GLN A 309 3.23 -3.46 -13.51
N HIS A 310 4.01 -4.07 -12.61
CA HIS A 310 4.76 -3.33 -11.59
C HIS A 310 6.27 -3.40 -11.84
N HIS A 311 6.86 -2.25 -12.19
CA HIS A 311 8.26 -2.18 -12.61
C HIS A 311 9.24 -2.61 -11.52
N ASP A 312 9.03 -2.18 -10.27
CA ASP A 312 9.90 -2.57 -9.16
C ASP A 312 9.76 -4.03 -8.80
N PHE A 313 8.55 -4.60 -8.80
CA PHE A 313 8.38 -6.03 -8.56
C PHE A 313 9.14 -6.86 -9.61
N ASN A 314 9.04 -6.49 -10.89
CA ASN A 314 9.79 -7.13 -11.97
C ASN A 314 11.31 -6.96 -11.79
N TYR A 315 11.78 -5.80 -11.32
CA TYR A 315 13.20 -5.57 -11.04
C TYR A 315 13.70 -6.42 -9.87
N PHE A 316 12.95 -6.49 -8.77
CA PHE A 316 13.30 -7.24 -7.57
C PHE A 316 13.31 -8.75 -7.83
N THR A 317 12.36 -9.25 -8.64
CA THR A 317 12.22 -10.69 -8.94
C THR A 317 13.03 -11.14 -10.15
N GLY A 318 13.24 -10.28 -11.14
CA GLY A 318 13.87 -10.63 -12.41
C GLY A 318 15.33 -11.07 -12.32
N ILE A 319 16.01 -10.77 -11.21
CA ILE A 319 17.42 -11.16 -10.99
C ILE A 319 17.54 -12.56 -10.38
N ARG A 320 16.46 -13.16 -9.88
CA ARG A 320 16.47 -14.58 -9.43
C ARG A 320 16.51 -15.59 -10.58
N ASN A 321 16.22 -15.16 -11.81
CA ASN A 321 16.12 -16.03 -13.00
C ASN A 321 17.29 -15.86 -13.99
N ARG A 322 18.46 -15.34 -13.55
CA ARG A 322 19.66 -15.23 -14.39
C ARG A 322 20.86 -15.92 -13.78
#